data_AF-A0AAW2AVX2-F1
#
_entry.id   AF-A0AAW2AVX2-F1
#
_cell.length_a   1.000
_cell.length_b   1.000
_cell.length_c   1.000
_cell.angle_alpha   90.00
_cell.angle_beta   90.00
_cell.angle_gamma   90.00
#
_symmetry.space_group_name_H-M   'P 1'
#
loop_
_entity.id
_entity.type
_entity.pdbx_description
1 polymer ?
#
loop_
_entity_poly.entity_id
_entity_poly.type
_entity_poly.pdbx_seq_one_letter_code
_entity_poly.pdbx_strand_id
1 'polypeptide(L)'
;MFYLLISYRLLLAALHFNSNGNRDVARTSEGEARYAVRYPRFRKGGWVVHPIKEKPSYGYATHLMVSLVEEYCKSPQALQESSAVLSSAAPPPPHLFPPEGCQG
;
A
#
# COMPACT_ATOMS: atom_id res chain seq x y z
N MET A 1 7.04 -19.34 9.51
CA MET A 1 6.04 -18.44 10.15
C MET A 1 6.31 -16.96 9.88
N PHE A 2 7.51 -16.42 10.15
CA PHE A 2 7.81 -14.98 9.97
C PHE A 2 7.68 -14.46 8.52
N TYR A 3 8.11 -15.24 7.53
CA TYR A 3 8.07 -14.82 6.12
C TYR A 3 6.65 -14.64 5.57
N LEU A 4 5.72 -15.51 5.97
CA LEU A 4 4.33 -15.42 5.56
C LEU A 4 3.68 -14.11 6.05
N LEU A 5 3.97 -13.71 7.30
CA LEU A 5 3.48 -12.46 7.88
C LEU A 5 4.02 -11.23 7.13
N ILE A 6 5.30 -11.24 6.77
CA ILE A 6 5.94 -10.14 6.02
C ILE A 6 5.35 -10.01 4.62
N SER A 7 5.11 -11.13 3.93
CA SER A 7 4.50 -11.15 2.60
C SER A 7 3.09 -10.55 2.60
N TYR A 8 2.25 -10.89 3.58
CA TYR A 8 0.90 -10.31 3.68
C TYR A 8 0.92 -8.81 3.95
N ARG A 9 1.82 -8.33 4.82
CA ARG A 9 1.98 -6.90 5.08
C ARG A 9 2.44 -6.14 3.84
N LEU A 10 3.34 -6.74 3.05
CA LEU A 10 3.82 -6.16 1.81
C LEU A 10 2.71 -6.09 0.75
N LEU A 11 1.94 -7.17 0.56
CA LEU A 11 0.81 -7.18 -0.36
C LEU A 11 -0.24 -6.14 0.02
N LEU A 12 -0.56 -6.01 1.31
CA LEU A 12 -1.51 -5.02 1.80
C LEU A 12 -0.99 -3.58 1.59
N ALA A 13 0.31 -3.35 1.80
CA ALA A 13 0.94 -2.06 1.52
C ALA A 13 0.90 -1.73 0.01
N ALA A 14 1.17 -2.71 -0.86
CA ALA A 14 1.07 -2.55 -2.31
C ALA A 14 -0.36 -2.26 -2.75
N LEU A 15 -1.35 -2.98 -2.22
CA LEU A 15 -2.76 -2.73 -2.49
C LEU A 15 -3.20 -1.33 -2.02
N HIS A 16 -2.79 -0.93 -0.80
CA HIS A 16 -3.05 0.41 -0.29
C HIS A 16 -2.41 1.48 -1.20
N PHE A 17 -1.16 1.26 -1.61
CA PHE A 17 -0.46 2.17 -2.51
C PHE A 17 -1.16 2.28 -3.87
N ASN A 18 -1.54 1.15 -4.48
CA ASN A 18 -2.24 1.13 -5.76
C ASN A 18 -3.60 1.83 -5.67
N SER A 19 -4.35 1.55 -4.61
CA SER A 19 -5.66 2.18 -4.38
C SER A 19 -5.57 3.68 -4.10
N ASN A 20 -4.42 4.18 -3.62
CA ASN A 20 -4.28 5.56 -3.13
C ASN A 20 -3.21 6.39 -3.86
N GLY A 21 -2.51 5.81 -4.82
CA GLY A 21 -1.41 6.44 -5.54
C GLY A 21 -1.88 7.60 -6.41
N ASN A 22 -3.00 7.39 -7.10
CA ASN A 22 -3.60 8.35 -8.03
C ASN A 22 -4.76 9.16 -7.40
N ARG A 23 -4.75 9.38 -6.09
CA ARG A 23 -5.74 10.23 -5.44
C ARG A 23 -5.72 11.65 -6.00
N ASP A 24 -6.91 12.17 -6.25
CA ASP A 24 -7.14 13.53 -6.72
C ASP A 24 -6.72 14.58 -5.69
N VAL A 25 -6.62 15.82 -6.17
CA VAL A 25 -6.39 16.98 -5.32
C VAL A 25 -7.68 17.31 -4.58
N ALA A 26 -7.59 17.45 -3.27
CA ALA A 26 -8.70 17.82 -2.41
C ALA A 26 -9.27 19.17 -2.85
N ARG A 27 -10.59 19.26 -2.88
CA ARG A 27 -11.33 20.48 -3.25
C ARG A 27 -11.97 21.15 -2.04
N THR A 28 -12.23 22.44 -2.12
CA THR A 28 -13.05 23.19 -1.16
C THR A 28 -14.53 22.88 -1.39
N SER A 29 -15.42 23.38 -0.52
CA SER A 29 -16.88 23.30 -0.71
C SER A 29 -17.35 23.98 -1.99
N GLU A 30 -16.58 24.93 -2.51
CA GLU A 30 -16.84 25.66 -3.76
C GLU A 30 -16.26 24.93 -4.99
N GLY A 31 -15.55 23.81 -4.79
CA GLY A 31 -14.95 23.02 -5.87
C GLY A 31 -13.51 23.39 -6.21
N GLU A 32 -12.91 24.37 -5.53
CA GLU A 32 -11.56 24.85 -5.81
C GLU A 32 -10.47 23.92 -5.26
N ALA A 33 -9.40 23.69 -6.04
CA ALA A 33 -8.32 22.80 -5.65
C ALA A 33 -7.49 23.37 -4.48
N ARG A 34 -7.18 22.52 -3.50
CA ARG A 34 -6.44 22.91 -2.29
C ARG A 34 -4.95 22.61 -2.43
N TYR A 35 -4.15 23.60 -2.06
CA TYR A 35 -2.69 23.52 -2.05
C TYR A 35 -2.11 23.87 -0.68
N ALA A 36 -0.94 23.32 -0.38
CA ALA A 36 -0.19 23.62 0.82
C ALA A 36 1.20 24.13 0.48
N VAL A 37 1.71 25.04 1.31
CA VAL A 37 3.07 25.56 1.24
C VAL A 37 3.96 24.75 2.18
N ARG A 38 5.03 24.16 1.65
CA ARG A 38 6.09 23.53 2.44
C ARG A 38 7.37 24.35 2.38
N TYR A 39 8.13 24.30 3.46
CA TYR A 39 9.44 24.92 3.60
C TYR A 39 10.49 23.83 3.82
N PRO A 40 11.01 23.20 2.74
CA PRO A 40 12.01 22.15 2.87
C PRO A 40 13.30 22.71 3.48
N ARG A 41 13.85 22.02 4.48
CA ARG A 41 15.07 22.46 5.19
C ARG A 41 16.25 22.76 4.25
N PHE A 42 16.38 21.98 3.16
CA PHE A 42 17.47 22.16 2.20
C PHE A 42 17.35 23.43 1.34
N ARG A 43 16.19 24.09 1.30
CA ARG A 43 15.94 25.28 0.47
C ARG A 43 16.28 26.61 1.14
N LYS A 44 16.88 26.60 2.35
CA LYS A 44 17.38 27.80 3.06
C LYS A 44 16.38 28.99 3.04
N GLY A 45 15.12 28.71 3.37
CA GLY A 45 14.03 29.71 3.37
C GLY A 45 13.13 29.69 2.13
N GLY A 46 13.52 28.99 1.06
CA GLY A 46 12.66 28.76 -0.09
C GLY A 46 11.48 27.83 0.22
N TRP A 47 10.35 28.05 -0.46
CA TRP A 47 9.12 27.28 -0.30
C TRP A 47 8.75 26.52 -1.58
N VAL A 48 7.86 25.54 -1.42
CA VAL A 48 7.27 24.76 -2.51
C VAL A 48 5.77 24.70 -2.27
N VAL A 49 5.00 24.98 -3.32
CA VAL A 49 3.56 24.70 -3.35
C VAL A 49 3.35 23.27 -3.80
N HIS A 50 2.55 22.50 -3.06
CA HIS A 50 2.18 21.15 -3.47
C HIS A 50 0.67 20.94 -3.32
N PRO A 51 0.05 20.11 -4.19
CA PRO A 51 -1.35 19.77 -4.05
C PRO A 51 -1.59 19.03 -2.74
N ILE A 52 -2.72 19.30 -2.10
CA ILE A 52 -3.23 18.50 -1.00
C ILE A 52 -4.05 17.38 -1.62
N LYS A 53 -3.62 16.13 -1.49
CA LYS A 53 -4.40 14.99 -1.98
C LYS A 53 -5.61 14.74 -1.08
N GLU A 54 -6.66 14.16 -1.65
CA GLU A 54 -7.81 13.67 -0.91
C GLU A 54 -7.41 12.63 0.16
N LYS A 55 -8.30 12.41 1.13
CA LYS A 55 -8.08 11.41 2.18
C LYS A 55 -7.93 10.01 1.56
N PRO A 56 -7.08 9.15 2.16
CA PRO A 56 -6.94 7.79 1.65
C PRO A 56 -8.26 7.03 1.75
N SER A 57 -8.55 6.22 0.73
CA SER A 57 -9.65 5.26 0.73
C SER A 57 -9.18 3.92 1.26
N TYR A 58 -10.07 3.25 1.99
CA TYR A 58 -9.89 1.90 2.52
C TYR A 58 -10.94 0.92 1.98
N GLY A 59 -11.71 1.32 0.96
CA GLY A 59 -12.74 0.47 0.35
C GLY A 59 -12.20 -0.85 -0.18
N TYR A 60 -10.92 -0.89 -0.61
CA TYR A 60 -10.27 -2.14 -1.01
C TYR A 60 -10.24 -3.18 0.13
N ALA A 61 -10.14 -2.75 1.39
CA ALA A 61 -10.09 -3.66 2.54
C ALA A 61 -11.47 -4.25 2.83
N THR A 62 -12.52 -3.42 2.74
CA THR A 62 -13.90 -3.91 2.91
C THR A 62 -14.28 -4.86 1.78
N HIS A 63 -13.95 -4.53 0.53
CA HIS A 63 -14.16 -5.42 -0.61
C HIS A 63 -13.44 -6.75 -0.44
N LEU A 64 -12.17 -6.74 -0.01
CA LEU A 64 -11.40 -7.95 0.22
C LEU A 64 -12.04 -8.86 1.29
N MET A 65 -12.53 -8.29 2.40
CA MET A 65 -13.20 -9.06 3.45
C MET A 65 -14.52 -9.65 2.97
N VAL A 66 -15.32 -8.88 2.22
CA VAL A 66 -16.60 -9.37 1.66
C VAL A 66 -16.34 -10.50 0.66
N SER A 67 -15.43 -10.32 -0.29
CA SER A 67 -15.05 -11.36 -1.26
C SER A 67 -14.60 -12.64 -0.56
N LEU A 68 -13.80 -12.53 0.50
CA LEU A 68 -13.32 -13.68 1.25
C LEU A 68 -14.46 -14.45 1.94
N VAL A 69 -15.41 -13.75 2.56
CA VAL A 69 -16.60 -14.37 3.17
C VAL A 69 -17.46 -15.05 2.12
N GLU A 70 -17.70 -14.39 0.99
CA GLU A 70 -18.49 -14.96 -0.10
C GLU A 70 -17.86 -16.23 -0.69
N GLU A 71 -16.54 -16.23 -0.90
CA GLU A 71 -15.82 -17.38 -1.43
C GLU A 71 -15.81 -18.55 -0.44
N TYR A 72 -15.63 -18.25 0.85
CA TYR A 72 -15.75 -19.24 1.92
C TYR A 72 -17.16 -19.86 1.98
N CYS A 73 -18.21 -19.04 1.88
CA CYS A 73 -19.59 -19.53 1.87
C CYS A 73 -19.92 -20.37 0.63
N LYS A 74 -19.29 -20.09 -0.52
CA LYS A 74 -19.46 -20.87 -1.76
C LYS A 74 -18.78 -22.24 -1.67
N SER A 75 -17.50 -22.26 -1.29
CA SER A 75 -16.73 -23.49 -1.13
C SER A 75 -15.47 -23.23 -0.28
N PRO A 76 -15.44 -23.71 0.97
CA PRO A 76 -14.24 -23.63 1.81
C PRO A 76 -13.03 -24.34 1.20
N GLN A 77 -13.24 -25.43 0.47
CA GLN A 77 -12.16 -26.21 -0.16
C GLN A 77 -11.52 -25.44 -1.32
N ALA A 78 -12.33 -24.80 -2.17
CA ALA A 78 -11.81 -24.01 -3.29
C ALA A 78 -10.97 -22.82 -2.81
N LEU A 79 -11.41 -22.14 -1.73
CA LEU A 79 -10.64 -21.07 -1.09
C LEU A 79 -9.31 -21.59 -0.51
N GLN A 80 -9.31 -22.79 0.05
CA GLN A 80 -8.09 -23.40 0.57
C GLN A 80 -7.09 -23.73 -0.55
N GLU A 81 -7.58 -24.24 -1.68
CA GLU A 81 -6.77 -24.51 -2.86
C GLU A 81 -6.18 -23.22 -3.45
N SER A 82 -6.99 -22.17 -3.61
CA SER A 82 -6.52 -20.88 -4.13
C SER A 82 -5.47 -20.23 -3.21
N SER A 83 -5.67 -20.31 -1.89
CA SER A 83 -4.69 -19.87 -0.89
C SER A 83 -3.38 -20.66 -0.96
N ALA A 84 -3.45 -21.97 -1.20
CA ALA A 84 -2.26 -22.82 -1.34
C ALA A 84 -1.47 -22.46 -2.60
N VAL A 85 -2.15 -22.22 -3.72
CA VAL A 85 -1.53 -21.77 -4.99
C VAL A 85 -0.82 -20.43 -4.79
N LEU A 86 -1.49 -19.44 -4.19
CA LEU A 86 -0.90 -18.12 -3.92
C LEU A 86 0.31 -18.20 -2.98
N SER A 87 0.26 -19.09 -1.99
CA SER A 87 1.40 -19.31 -1.08
C SER A 87 2.59 -19.95 -1.80
N SER A 88 2.34 -20.81 -2.79
CA SER A 88 3.39 -21.46 -3.59
C SER A 88 4.05 -20.50 -4.60
N ALA A 89 3.31 -19.51 -5.08
CA ALA A 89 3.77 -18.50 -6.03
C ALA A 89 4.48 -17.30 -5.37
N ALA A 90 4.73 -17.35 -4.06
CA ALA A 90 5.38 -16.26 -3.34
C ALA A 90 6.81 -16.02 -3.89
N PRO A 91 7.20 -14.76 -4.15
CA PRO A 91 8.54 -14.46 -4.63
C PRO A 91 9.58 -14.91 -3.61
N PRO A 92 10.79 -15.34 -4.06
CA PRO A 92 11.87 -15.70 -3.15
C PRO A 92 12.17 -14.52 -2.22
N PRO A 93 12.57 -14.81 -0.97
CA PRO A 93 12.87 -13.76 0.00
C PRO A 93 13.90 -12.79 -0.61
N PRO A 94 13.69 -11.47 -0.48
CA PRO A 94 14.66 -10.51 -0.99
C PRO A 94 16.01 -10.81 -0.36
N HIS A 95 17.04 -10.96 -1.19
CA HIS A 95 18.41 -11.16 -0.73
C HIS A 95 18.74 -10.04 0.25
N LEU A 96 18.95 -10.38 1.52
CA LEU A 96 19.53 -9.46 2.49
C LEU A 96 20.83 -8.97 1.88
N PHE A 97 20.93 -7.66 1.68
CA PHE A 97 22.19 -7.01 1.31
C PHE A 97 23.28 -7.57 2.24
N PRO A 98 24.43 -8.01 1.70
CA PRO A 98 25.55 -8.38 2.56
C PRO A 98 25.87 -7.17 3.46
N PRO A 99 26.26 -7.39 4.72
CA PRO A 99 26.72 -6.29 5.56
C PRO A 99 27.93 -5.68 4.85
N GLU A 100 27.77 -4.46 4.35
CA GLU A 100 28.86 -3.63 3.84
C GLU A 100 29.96 -3.62 4.90
N GLY A 101 31.07 -4.29 4.60
CA GLY A 101 32.26 -4.21 5.42
C GLY A 101 32.78 -2.79 5.36
N CYS A 102 32.67 -2.06 6.47
CA CYS A 102 33.45 -0.85 6.69
C CYS A 102 34.94 -1.22 6.62
N GLN A 103 35.60 -0.91 5.51
CA GLN A 103 37.06 -0.73 5.49
C GLN A 103 37.30 0.78 5.50
N GLY A 104 37.73 1.26 6.66
CA GLY A 104 38.42 2.54 6.81
C GLY A 104 39.91 2.32 6.94
#